data_AF-A0A146KG07-F1
#
_entry.id   AF-A0A146KG07-F1
#
_cell.length_a   1.000
_cell.length_b   1.000
_cell.length_c   1.000
_cell.angle_alpha   90.00
_cell.angle_beta   90.00
_cell.angle_gamma   90.00
#
_symmetry.space_group_name_H-M   'P 1'
#
loop_
_entity.id
_entity.type
_entity.pdbx_description
1 polymer ?
#
loop_
_entity_poly.entity_id
_entity_poly.type
_entity_poly.pdbx_seq_one_letter_code
_entity_poly.pdbx_strand_id
1 'polypeptide(L)'
;KQCQVLAKQFSEFYYSVLASKEHRLEIITNYSDSCQVIFNGKLYQGHNGLKNLFGSRFQFGDLTITPTHTSALPIGEGAVQLSVIGRMESINPDQVTKHVTFFSQSFAMIGDGEGNFQIMNDIFGVETINENEPIPQEEEPQFHFGQQQ
;
A
#
# COMPACT_ATOMS: atom_id res chain seq x y z
N LYS A 1 -2.25 -19.54 12.49
CA LYS A 1 -3.70 -19.25 12.60
C LYS A 1 -3.95 -17.89 13.27
N GLN A 2 -3.40 -17.61 14.46
CA GLN A 2 -3.52 -16.31 15.12
C GLN A 2 -3.01 -15.12 14.28
N CYS A 3 -1.81 -15.21 13.70
CA CYS A 3 -1.27 -14.14 12.85
C CYS A 3 -2.16 -13.84 11.62
N GLN A 4 -2.86 -14.84 11.08
CA GLN A 4 -3.75 -14.63 9.94
C GLN A 4 -5.06 -13.94 10.33
N VAL A 5 -5.57 -14.19 11.54
CA VAL A 5 -6.72 -13.44 12.08
C VAL A 5 -6.33 -11.97 12.28
N LEU A 6 -5.15 -11.73 12.86
CA LEU A 6 -4.57 -10.41 13.02
C LEU A 6 -4.38 -9.71 11.67
N ALA A 7 -3.83 -10.40 10.67
CA ALA A 7 -3.64 -9.85 9.33
C ALA A 7 -4.95 -9.32 8.74
N LYS A 8 -6.01 -10.11 8.86
CA LYS A 8 -7.34 -9.76 8.36
C LYS A 8 -7.90 -8.55 9.12
N GLN A 9 -7.92 -8.60 10.45
CA GLN A 9 -8.46 -7.52 11.30
C GLN A 9 -7.70 -6.20 11.10
N PHE A 10 -6.36 -6.26 11.10
CA PHE A 10 -5.52 -5.09 10.84
C PHE A 10 -5.80 -4.53 9.46
N SER A 11 -5.82 -5.36 8.41
CA SER A 11 -6.04 -4.87 7.04
C SER A 11 -7.42 -4.23 6.89
N GLU A 12 -8.46 -4.86 7.46
CA GLU A 12 -9.83 -4.31 7.46
C GLU A 12 -9.88 -2.93 8.12
N PHE A 13 -9.30 -2.79 9.31
CA PHE A 13 -9.23 -1.51 10.01
C PHE A 13 -8.39 -0.48 9.25
N TYR A 14 -7.14 -0.80 8.94
CA TYR A 14 -6.18 0.09 8.31
C TYR A 14 -6.73 0.65 6.99
N TYR A 15 -7.24 -0.21 6.12
CA TYR A 15 -7.75 0.24 4.82
C TYR A 15 -9.11 0.95 4.92
N SER A 16 -9.91 0.70 5.96
CA SER A 16 -11.14 1.49 6.20
C SER A 16 -10.82 2.95 6.54
N VAL A 17 -9.75 3.19 7.32
CA VAL A 17 -9.29 4.54 7.66
C VAL A 17 -8.62 5.18 6.45
N LEU A 18 -7.77 4.43 5.74
CA LEU A 18 -7.09 4.93 4.53
C LEU A 18 -8.09 5.32 3.43
N ALA A 19 -9.22 4.61 3.35
CA ALA A 19 -10.26 4.85 2.36
C ALA A 19 -10.96 6.21 2.52
N SER A 20 -11.16 6.67 3.74
CA SER A 20 -11.86 7.92 4.03
C SER A 20 -10.94 9.12 3.84
N LYS A 21 -11.31 10.07 2.97
CA LYS A 21 -10.55 11.33 2.82
C LYS A 21 -10.49 12.14 4.11
N GLU A 22 -11.56 12.11 4.90
CA GLU A 22 -11.67 12.83 6.17
C GLU A 22 -10.75 12.23 7.25
N HIS A 23 -10.76 10.90 7.39
CA HIS A 23 -10.07 10.21 8.48
C HIS A 23 -8.67 9.72 8.13
N ARG A 24 -8.25 9.77 6.87
CA ARG A 24 -6.98 9.16 6.40
C ARG A 24 -5.76 9.52 7.26
N LEU A 25 -5.67 10.77 7.72
CA LEU A 25 -4.53 11.22 8.51
C LEU A 25 -4.48 10.61 9.92
N GLU A 26 -5.59 10.06 10.42
CA GLU A 26 -5.65 9.35 11.70
C GLU A 26 -4.81 8.06 11.66
N ILE A 27 -4.57 7.50 10.46
CA ILE A 27 -3.76 6.29 10.29
C ILE A 27 -2.33 6.45 10.81
N ILE A 28 -1.84 7.68 10.88
CA ILE A 28 -0.51 8.03 11.38
C ILE A 28 -0.35 7.60 12.84
N THR A 29 -1.43 7.56 13.61
CA THR A 29 -1.42 7.12 15.01
C THR A 29 -1.08 5.63 15.19
N ASN A 30 -1.23 4.83 14.13
CA ASN A 30 -0.84 3.42 14.12
C ASN A 30 0.66 3.22 13.90
N TYR A 31 1.41 4.28 13.57
CA TYR A 31 2.84 4.20 13.31
C TYR A 31 3.65 4.67 14.51
N SER A 32 4.79 4.02 14.75
CA SER A 32 5.74 4.51 15.75
C SER A 32 6.34 5.86 15.33
N ASP A 33 6.80 6.64 16.32
CA ASP A 33 7.40 7.96 16.07
C ASP A 33 8.63 7.87 15.15
N SER A 34 9.36 6.75 15.22
CA SER A 34 10.55 6.45 14.42
C SER A 34 10.28 5.56 13.21
N CYS A 35 9.02 5.46 12.77
CA CYS A 35 8.65 4.62 11.63
C CYS A 35 9.33 5.04 10.32
N GLN A 36 9.46 4.09 9.41
CA GLN A 36 9.93 4.34 8.05
C GLN A 36 8.92 3.80 7.03
N VAL A 37 8.54 4.65 6.08
CA VAL A 37 7.65 4.28 4.98
C VAL A 37 8.39 4.48 3.67
N ILE A 38 8.48 3.43 2.85
CA ILE A 38 8.98 3.49 1.47
C ILE A 38 7.77 3.44 0.55
N PHE A 39 7.46 4.54 -0.13
CA PHE A 39 6.36 4.63 -1.09
C PHE A 39 6.91 4.82 -2.51
N ASN A 40 6.67 3.86 -3.40
CA ASN A 40 7.21 3.84 -4.78
C ASN A 40 8.71 4.22 -4.84
N GLY A 41 9.52 3.65 -3.96
CA GLY A 41 10.97 3.88 -3.88
C GLY A 41 11.40 5.14 -3.13
N LYS A 42 10.47 6.01 -2.70
CA LYS A 42 10.80 7.20 -1.90
C LYS A 42 10.59 6.95 -0.40
N LEU A 43 11.58 7.33 0.39
CA LEU A 43 11.55 7.21 1.85
C LEU A 43 10.84 8.39 2.53
N TYR A 44 10.00 8.08 3.51
CA TYR A 44 9.30 9.00 4.41
C TYR A 44 9.54 8.53 5.85
N GLN A 45 10.02 9.42 6.72
CA GLN A 45 10.43 9.07 8.08
C GLN A 45 9.58 9.79 9.13
N GLY A 46 9.12 9.03 10.12
CA GLY A 46 8.33 9.52 11.24
C GLY A 46 7.02 10.22 10.83
N HIS A 47 6.24 10.64 11.82
CA HIS A 47 4.90 11.20 11.58
C HIS A 47 4.89 12.40 10.62
N ASN A 48 5.94 13.24 10.62
CA ASN A 48 6.05 14.36 9.68
C ASN A 48 6.18 13.90 8.23
N GLY A 49 6.96 12.84 7.98
CA GLY A 49 7.05 12.22 6.67
C GLY A 49 5.70 11.63 6.24
N LEU A 50 5.00 10.97 7.15
CA LEU A 50 3.69 10.36 6.86
C LEU A 50 2.61 11.40 6.59
N LYS A 51 2.60 12.53 7.31
CA LYS A 51 1.70 13.66 7.02
C LYS A 51 1.90 14.15 5.58
N ASN A 52 3.15 14.23 5.12
CA ASN A 52 3.44 14.58 3.74
C ASN A 52 2.95 13.49 2.78
N LEU A 53 3.25 12.22 3.03
CA LEU A 53 2.81 11.10 2.19
C LEU A 53 1.28 11.04 2.06
N PHE A 54 0.58 10.81 3.18
CA PHE A 54 -0.87 10.62 3.19
C PHE A 54 -1.63 11.90 2.88
N GLY A 55 -1.07 13.05 3.26
CA GLY A 55 -1.64 14.36 2.98
C GLY A 55 -1.47 14.81 1.54
N SER A 56 -0.50 14.30 0.76
CA SER A 56 -0.26 14.74 -0.64
C SER A 56 -0.57 13.69 -1.70
N ARG A 57 -0.22 12.41 -1.46
CA ARG A 57 -0.32 11.36 -2.49
C ARG A 57 -1.69 10.71 -2.60
N PHE A 58 -2.52 10.87 -1.58
CA PHE A 58 -3.85 10.26 -1.53
C PHE A 58 -4.97 11.29 -1.62
N GLN A 59 -4.70 12.56 -2.00
CA GLN A 59 -5.70 13.65 -1.96
C GLN A 59 -6.96 13.48 -2.83
N PHE A 60 -7.00 12.43 -3.65
CA PHE A 60 -8.22 11.97 -4.28
C PHE A 60 -9.32 11.77 -3.22
N GLY A 61 -10.59 11.76 -3.65
CA GLY A 61 -11.75 11.60 -2.77
C GLY A 61 -11.72 10.31 -1.95
N ASP A 62 -12.88 9.87 -1.50
CA ASP A 62 -12.97 8.56 -0.86
C ASP A 62 -12.54 7.46 -1.83
N LEU A 63 -11.84 6.47 -1.30
CA LEU A 63 -11.33 5.33 -2.04
C LEU A 63 -12.16 4.09 -1.71
N THR A 64 -12.35 3.22 -2.68
CA THR A 64 -12.71 1.83 -2.42
C THR A 64 -11.44 0.99 -2.43
N ILE A 65 -11.07 0.41 -1.29
CA ILE A 65 -9.87 -0.41 -1.18
C ILE A 65 -10.28 -1.87 -0.97
N THR A 66 -9.77 -2.77 -1.81
CA THR A 66 -10.08 -4.20 -1.76
C THR A 66 -8.79 -5.01 -1.67
N PRO A 67 -8.39 -5.47 -0.47
CA PRO A 67 -7.36 -6.48 -0.32
C PRO A 67 -7.77 -7.77 -1.02
N THR A 68 -6.94 -8.27 -1.93
CA THR A 68 -7.14 -9.55 -2.66
C THR A 68 -6.33 -10.68 -2.05
N HIS A 69 -5.21 -10.34 -1.39
CA HIS A 69 -4.40 -11.29 -0.64
C HIS A 69 -3.88 -10.62 0.62
N THR A 70 -3.94 -11.34 1.74
CA THR A 70 -3.36 -10.93 3.01
C THR A 70 -2.62 -12.12 3.61
N SER A 71 -1.39 -11.91 4.04
CA SER A 71 -0.61 -12.93 4.72
C SER A 71 0.20 -12.32 5.85
N ALA A 72 0.34 -13.05 6.96
CA ALA A 72 1.20 -12.62 8.05
C ALA A 72 2.05 -13.75 8.59
N LEU A 73 3.27 -13.40 8.94
CA LEU A 73 4.28 -14.28 9.51
C LEU A 73 4.87 -13.63 10.77
N PRO A 74 5.06 -14.40 11.86
CA PRO A 74 5.83 -13.91 12.99
C PRO A 74 7.30 -13.74 12.58
N ILE A 75 7.95 -12.67 13.03
CA ILE A 75 9.38 -12.38 12.71
C ILE A 75 10.28 -12.26 13.95
N GLY A 76 9.78 -12.65 15.13
CA GLY A 76 10.50 -12.62 16.42
C GLY A 76 9.80 -11.72 17.44
N GLU A 77 10.11 -11.88 18.74
CA GLU A 77 9.77 -10.97 19.86
C GLU A 77 8.48 -10.11 19.72
N GLY A 78 7.32 -10.74 19.50
CA GLY A 78 6.04 -10.02 19.39
C GLY A 78 5.85 -9.20 18.10
N ALA A 79 6.80 -9.29 17.17
CA ALA A 79 6.77 -8.68 15.87
C ALA A 79 6.16 -9.59 14.79
N VAL A 80 5.44 -8.95 13.87
CA VAL A 80 4.71 -9.58 12.77
C VAL A 80 5.05 -8.85 11.48
N GLN A 81 5.42 -9.62 10.45
CA GLN A 81 5.44 -9.14 9.08
C GLN A 81 4.07 -9.43 8.46
N LEU A 82 3.40 -8.40 7.98
CA LEU A 82 2.17 -8.49 7.20
C LEU A 82 2.45 -8.10 5.76
N SER A 83 1.89 -8.85 4.81
CA SER A 83 1.90 -8.49 3.39
C SER A 83 0.48 -8.49 2.85
N VAL A 84 0.14 -7.44 2.13
CA VAL A 84 -1.16 -7.21 1.52
C VAL A 84 -0.97 -6.92 0.04
N ILE A 85 -1.75 -7.57 -0.81
CA ILE A 85 -1.92 -7.23 -2.21
C ILE A 85 -3.38 -6.86 -2.41
N GLY A 86 -3.65 -5.84 -3.21
CA GLY A 86 -5.01 -5.43 -3.47
C GLY A 86 -5.15 -4.43 -4.60
N ARG A 87 -6.32 -3.82 -4.65
CA ARG A 87 -6.62 -2.70 -5.55
C ARG A 87 -7.29 -1.55 -4.79
N MET A 88 -7.04 -0.33 -5.25
CA MET A 88 -7.68 0.89 -4.84
C MET A 88 -8.41 1.48 -6.03
N GLU A 89 -9.63 1.94 -5.80
CA GLU A 89 -10.46 2.55 -6.81
C GLU A 89 -10.87 3.94 -6.32
N SER A 90 -10.66 4.96 -7.14
CA SER A 90 -11.16 6.31 -6.85
C SER A 90 -12.10 6.75 -7.96
N ILE A 91 -13.24 7.33 -7.56
CA ILE A 91 -14.10 8.07 -8.48
C ILE A 91 -13.70 9.53 -8.33
N ASN A 92 -13.09 10.11 -9.37
CA ASN A 92 -12.91 11.54 -9.41
C ASN A 92 -14.30 12.16 -9.67
N PRO A 93 -14.89 12.95 -8.75
CA PRO A 93 -16.23 13.51 -8.97
C PRO A 93 -16.30 14.39 -10.23
N ASP A 94 -15.16 14.93 -10.67
CA ASP A 94 -15.06 15.83 -11.82
C ASP A 94 -14.72 15.09 -13.13
N GLN A 95 -14.38 13.80 -13.08
CA GLN A 95 -14.05 13.00 -14.24
C GLN A 95 -14.82 11.68 -14.16
N VAL A 96 -15.64 11.37 -15.17
CA VAL A 96 -16.39 10.10 -15.29
C VAL A 96 -15.45 8.92 -15.58
N THR A 97 -14.27 8.91 -14.96
CA THR A 97 -13.21 7.94 -15.16
C THR A 97 -12.84 7.38 -13.81
N LYS A 98 -13.00 6.05 -13.71
CA LYS A 98 -12.57 5.27 -12.56
C LYS A 98 -11.07 5.06 -12.69
N HIS A 99 -10.30 5.48 -11.70
CA HIS A 99 -8.88 5.12 -11.63
C HIS A 99 -8.74 3.85 -10.80
N VAL A 100 -8.16 2.82 -11.39
CA VAL A 100 -7.83 1.57 -10.71
C VAL A 100 -6.33 1.54 -10.48
N THR A 101 -5.95 1.40 -9.21
CA THR A 101 -4.55 1.28 -8.80
C THR A 101 -4.35 -0.05 -8.09
N PHE A 102 -3.48 -0.88 -8.62
CA PHE A 102 -3.05 -2.10 -7.95
C PHE A 102 -1.97 -1.75 -6.94
N PHE A 103 -1.91 -2.51 -5.85
CA PHE A 103 -0.90 -2.28 -4.84
C PHE A 103 -0.38 -3.56 -4.20
N SER A 104 0.84 -3.44 -3.69
CA SER A 104 1.47 -4.36 -2.76
C SER A 104 1.99 -3.55 -1.58
N GLN A 105 1.68 -3.98 -0.37
CA GLN A 105 2.10 -3.31 0.86
C GLN A 105 2.59 -4.32 1.88
N SER A 106 3.74 -4.04 2.48
CA SER A 106 4.36 -4.88 3.49
C SER A 106 4.63 -4.08 4.76
N PHE A 107 4.11 -4.55 5.89
CA PHE A 107 4.25 -3.93 7.19
C PHE A 107 5.11 -4.79 8.11
N ALA A 108 6.06 -4.17 8.80
CA ALA A 108 6.66 -4.75 10.00
C ALA A 108 6.01 -4.07 11.21
N MET A 109 5.32 -4.87 12.02
CA MET A 109 4.56 -4.39 13.18
C MET A 109 5.11 -5.03 14.45
N ILE A 110 5.04 -4.31 15.57
CA ILE A 110 5.34 -4.83 16.91
C ILE A 110 4.09 -4.72 17.78
N GLY A 111 3.73 -5.81 18.45
CA GLY A 111 2.67 -5.81 19.43
C GLY A 111 3.14 -5.26 20.77
N ASP A 112 2.26 -4.55 21.47
CA ASP A 112 2.53 -4.05 22.84
C ASP A 112 2.28 -5.09 23.94
N GLY A 113 1.75 -6.27 23.57
CA GLY A 113 1.37 -7.33 24.51
C GLY A 113 -0.05 -7.19 25.09
N GLU A 114 -0.70 -6.03 24.92
CA GLU A 114 -2.09 -5.75 25.31
C GLU A 114 -3.08 -5.90 24.14
N GLY A 115 -2.54 -6.20 22.95
CA GLY A 115 -3.31 -6.46 21.74
C GLY A 115 -3.32 -5.30 20.75
N ASN A 116 -2.61 -4.20 21.04
CA ASN A 116 -2.37 -3.14 20.07
C ASN A 116 -1.08 -3.39 19.30
N PHE A 117 -0.95 -2.72 18.17
CA PHE A 117 0.21 -2.82 17.30
C PHE A 117 0.70 -1.44 16.89
N GLN A 118 2.02 -1.32 16.74
CA GLN A 118 2.64 -0.17 16.10
C GLN A 118 3.37 -0.61 14.83
N ILE A 119 3.22 0.16 13.76
CA ILE A 119 3.91 -0.03 12.49
C ILE A 119 5.29 0.60 12.60
N MET A 120 6.32 -0.22 12.44
CA MET A 120 7.73 0.19 12.47
C MET A 120 8.25 0.46 11.06
N ASN A 121 7.90 -0.41 10.11
CA ASN A 121 8.25 -0.24 8.70
C ASN A 121 7.05 -0.53 7.81
N ASP A 122 6.97 0.19 6.70
CA ASP A 122 5.92 0.03 5.68
C ASP A 122 6.55 0.22 4.30
N ILE A 123 6.41 -0.77 3.44
CA ILE A 123 6.84 -0.70 2.04
C ILE A 123 5.58 -0.77 1.21
N PHE A 124 5.24 0.34 0.55
CA PHE A 124 4.01 0.51 -0.19
C PHE A 124 4.30 0.81 -1.67
N GLY A 125 4.08 -0.18 -2.51
CA GLY A 125 4.16 -0.08 -3.96
C GLY A 125 2.76 0.05 -4.57
N VAL A 126 2.60 1.00 -5.47
CA VAL A 126 1.37 1.19 -6.26
C VAL A 126 1.68 1.29 -7.74
N GLU A 127 0.82 0.67 -8.54
CA GLU A 127 0.83 0.71 -10.00
C GLU A 127 -0.57 1.13 -10.48
N THR A 128 -0.66 2.30 -11.11
CA THR A 128 -1.93 2.82 -11.64
C THR A 128 -2.08 2.40 -13.08
N ILE A 129 -3.20 1.75 -13.40
CA ILE A 129 -3.58 1.44 -14.77
C ILE A 129 -4.73 2.38 -15.13
N ASN A 130 -4.48 3.28 -16.09
CA ASN A 130 -5.54 4.08 -16.68
C ASN A 130 -6.30 3.20 -17.67
N GLU A 131 -7.57 2.87 -17.39
CA GLU A 131 -8.40 2.02 -18.27
C GLU A 131 -8.60 2.61 -19.69
N ASN A 132 -8.16 3.86 -19.92
CA ASN A 132 -8.20 4.56 -21.21
C ASN A 132 -6.83 4.67 -21.91
N GLU A 133 -5.75 4.16 -21.33
CA GLU A 133 -4.44 4.13 -22.00
C GLU A 133 -4.27 2.83 -22.78
N PRO A 134 -3.91 2.89 -24.08
CA PRO A 134 -3.62 1.68 -24.84
C PRO A 134 -2.45 0.94 -24.18
N ILE A 135 -2.61 -0.38 -24.01
CA ILE A 135 -1.55 -1.27 -23.55
C ILE A 135 -0.31 -0.99 -24.42
N PRO A 136 0.85 -0.62 -23.83
CA PRO A 136 2.09 -0.50 -24.58
C PRO A 136 2.30 -1.82 -25.32
N GLN A 137 2.31 -1.77 -26.66
CA GLN A 137 2.69 -2.94 -27.43
C GLN A 137 4.14 -3.22 -27.07
N GLU A 138 4.41 -4.36 -26.45
CA GLU A 138 5.77 -4.84 -26.27
C GLU A 138 6.43 -4.86 -27.64
N GLU A 139 7.45 -4.02 -27.85
CA GLU A 139 8.29 -4.11 -29.03
C GLU A 139 8.96 -5.49 -28.98
N GLU A 140 8.54 -6.40 -29.85
CA GLU A 140 9.22 -7.68 -30.00
C GLU A 140 10.72 -7.42 -30.18
N PRO A 141 11.60 -8.04 -29.37
CA PRO A 141 13.03 -7.83 -29.52
C PRO A 141 13.45 -8.25 -30.93
N GLN A 142 13.86 -7.29 -31.75
CA GLN A 142 14.41 -7.55 -33.07
C GLN A 142 15.78 -8.22 -32.92
N PHE A 143 15.78 -9.55 -32.86
CA PHE A 143 17.00 -10.33 -32.96
C PHE A 143 17.54 -10.26 -34.39
N HIS A 144 18.49 -9.34 -34.62
CA HIS A 144 19.33 -9.36 -35.81
C HIS A 144 20.32 -10.53 -35.71
N PHE A 145 19.95 -11.67 -36.28
CA PHE A 145 20.94 -12.70 -36.62
C PHE A 145 21.76 -12.20 -37.80
N GLY A 146 22.93 -11.65 -37.51
CA GLY A 146 23.93 -11.35 -38.54
C GLY A 146 24.28 -12.63 -39.29
N GLN A 147 23.93 -12.69 -40.58
CA GLN A 147 24.51 -13.68 -41.48
C GLN A 147 25.94 -13.25 -41.77
N GLN A 148 26.90 -13.92 -41.11
CA GLN A 148 28.28 -13.94 -41.58
C GLN A 148 28.37 -14.97 -42.70
N GLN A 149 28.63 -14.50 -43.92
CA GLN A 149 29.41 -15.21 -44.94
C GLN A 149 30.40 -14.22 -45.56
#